data_AF-A0A6P1CSW3-F1
#
_entry.id   AF-A0A6P1CSW3-F1
#
_cell.length_a   1.000
_cell.length_b   1.000
_cell.length_c   1.000
_cell.angle_alpha   90.00
_cell.angle_beta   90.00
_cell.angle_gamma   90.00
#
_symmetry.space_group_name_H-M   'P 1'
#
loop_
_entity.id
_entity.type
_entity.pdbx_description
1 polymer ?
#
loop_
_entity_poly.entity_id
_entity_poly.type
_entity_poly.pdbx_seq_one_letter_code
_entity_poly.pdbx_strand_id
1 'polypeptide(L)'
;MRNLRLLPIASVIISALVACSGCNSKPEGDPPSFTATPTSSIATSDDNHTVRDLCGPLLEFFENELHAVDLTIRSTRDLDAPYSGSGYCTIDGDEEPNGFAQVYEGSTHPDPTGGRPGFTPVNGYGADVWLREGTPNEFELATRINGWNGLIHVYGNSTYTAAGRLIVERNVIDAAAAFIVRTTQDLSS
;
A
#
# COMPACT_ATOMS: atom_id res chain seq x y z
N MET A 1 10.30 36.59 -27.25
CA MET A 1 10.75 37.25 -26.00
C MET A 1 10.49 36.28 -24.86
N ARG A 2 11.53 35.60 -24.38
CA ARG A 2 11.45 34.56 -23.33
C ARG A 2 11.78 35.22 -21.98
N ASN A 3 10.82 35.24 -21.07
CA ASN A 3 11.03 35.65 -19.68
C ASN A 3 11.26 34.39 -18.83
N LEU A 4 12.53 34.04 -18.63
CA LEU A 4 12.95 33.08 -17.60
C LEU A 4 13.02 33.83 -16.27
N ARG A 5 12.21 33.42 -15.28
CA ARG A 5 12.38 33.83 -13.88
C ARG A 5 12.92 32.64 -13.10
N LEU A 6 14.20 32.74 -12.75
CA LEU A 6 14.87 31.89 -11.77
C LEU A 6 14.45 32.34 -10.36
N LEU A 7 13.97 31.41 -9.54
CA LEU A 7 13.77 31.62 -8.11
C LEU A 7 14.91 30.92 -7.34
N PRO A 8 15.52 31.58 -6.34
CA PRO A 8 16.57 30.98 -5.53
C PRO A 8 15.99 30.04 -4.45
N ILE A 9 16.59 28.86 -4.34
CA ILE A 9 16.35 27.85 -3.29
C ILE A 9 17.18 28.25 -2.07
N ALA A 10 16.53 28.61 -0.96
CA ALA A 10 17.18 28.79 0.32
C ALA A 10 17.05 27.48 1.13
N SER A 11 18.16 26.77 1.29
CA SER A 11 18.30 25.65 2.21
C SER A 11 18.70 26.18 3.59
N VAL A 12 18.00 25.79 4.65
CA VAL A 12 18.45 25.98 6.04
C VAL A 12 18.50 24.61 6.71
N ILE A 13 19.73 24.19 7.01
CA ILE A 13 20.08 22.98 7.75
C ILE A 13 20.09 23.35 9.23
N ILE A 14 19.27 22.69 10.05
CA ILE A 14 19.33 22.82 11.51
C ILE A 14 20.04 21.59 12.06
N SER A 15 21.30 21.76 12.43
CA SER A 15 22.08 20.79 13.20
C SER A 15 21.95 21.12 14.69
N ALA A 16 21.43 20.19 15.48
CA ALA A 16 21.53 20.25 16.94
C ALA A 16 22.33 19.03 17.43
N LEU A 17 23.58 19.29 17.80
CA LEU A 17 24.44 18.39 18.57
C LEU A 17 24.35 18.81 20.04
N VAL A 18 23.93 17.91 20.92
CA VAL A 18 24.12 18.03 22.36
C VAL A 18 24.97 16.86 22.82
N ALA A 19 26.15 17.18 23.33
CA ALA A 19 27.10 16.23 23.92
C ALA A 19 27.22 16.48 25.42
N CYS A 20 27.23 15.36 26.18
CA CYS A 20 27.91 15.03 27.44
C CYS A 20 27.85 16.04 28.61
N SER A 21 27.81 15.68 29.90
CA SER A 21 28.35 14.53 30.63
C SER A 21 27.90 14.69 32.10
N GLY A 22 27.81 13.61 32.88
CA GLY A 22 27.72 13.74 34.34
C GLY A 22 27.46 12.44 35.08
N CYS A 23 28.53 11.73 35.44
CA CYS A 23 28.54 10.61 36.38
C CYS A 23 28.01 10.99 37.77
N ASN A 24 27.35 10.06 38.45
CA ASN A 24 27.65 9.79 39.86
C ASN A 24 27.25 8.36 40.23
N SER A 25 28.21 7.60 40.76
CA SER A 25 28.02 6.27 41.31
C SER A 25 28.12 6.35 42.83
N LYS A 26 27.15 5.80 43.57
CA LYS A 26 27.41 5.12 44.84
C LYS A 26 26.29 4.11 45.15
N PRO A 27 26.60 2.89 45.64
CA PRO A 27 25.64 1.80 45.85
C PRO A 27 25.10 1.78 47.29
N GLU A 28 24.10 0.91 47.51
CA GLU A 28 23.54 0.36 48.76
C GLU A 28 22.04 0.64 48.92
N GLY A 29 21.25 -0.43 48.78
CA GLY A 29 19.80 -0.44 48.98
C GLY A 29 19.22 -1.74 48.42
N ASP A 30 19.03 -2.71 49.32
CA ASP A 30 18.32 -3.99 49.27
C ASP A 30 17.60 -4.41 47.96
N PRO A 31 17.68 -5.69 47.54
CA PRO A 31 16.91 -6.18 46.40
C PRO A 31 15.43 -6.24 46.76
N PRO A 32 14.53 -5.48 46.10
CA PRO A 32 13.12 -5.85 46.12
C PRO A 32 13.01 -7.18 45.36
N SER A 33 12.35 -8.16 45.98
CA SER A 33 11.90 -9.37 45.30
C SER A 33 11.03 -8.97 44.13
N PHE A 34 11.62 -8.95 42.93
CA PHE A 34 10.89 -8.90 41.70
C PHE A 34 10.26 -10.28 41.53
N THR A 35 9.01 -10.42 41.95
CA THR A 35 8.12 -11.38 41.32
C THR A 35 8.09 -10.95 39.86
N ALA A 36 8.87 -11.63 39.02
CA ALA A 36 8.80 -11.47 37.58
C ALA A 36 7.41 -11.94 37.18
N THR A 37 6.45 -11.02 37.18
CA THR A 37 5.24 -11.17 36.39
C THR A 37 5.76 -11.42 34.97
N PRO A 38 5.44 -12.55 34.33
CA PRO A 38 5.74 -12.68 32.92
C PRO A 38 5.04 -11.51 32.26
N THR A 39 5.81 -10.54 31.78
CA THR A 39 5.34 -9.62 30.75
C THR A 39 4.99 -10.55 29.61
N SER A 40 3.70 -10.89 29.51
CA SER A 40 3.13 -11.39 28.28
C SER A 40 3.53 -10.36 27.24
N SER A 41 4.55 -10.70 26.46
CA SER A 41 4.72 -10.13 25.14
C SER A 41 3.35 -10.27 24.50
N ILE A 42 2.63 -9.16 24.38
CA ILE A 42 1.51 -9.10 23.46
C ILE A 42 2.21 -9.22 22.10
N ALA A 43 2.38 -10.46 21.64
CA ALA A 43 2.51 -10.73 20.22
C ALA A 43 1.20 -10.23 19.64
N THR A 44 1.20 -8.98 19.21
CA THR A 44 0.09 -8.40 18.46
C THR A 44 0.04 -9.12 17.12
N SER A 45 -1.09 -9.80 16.91
CA SER A 45 -1.58 -10.39 15.67
C SER A 45 -0.92 -11.68 15.19
N ASP A 46 -1.59 -12.79 15.50
CA ASP A 46 -1.54 -14.09 14.82
C ASP A 46 -2.18 -14.02 13.41
N ASP A 47 -2.07 -12.89 12.71
CA ASP A 47 -2.63 -12.73 11.37
C ASP A 47 -1.61 -13.30 10.39
N ASN A 48 -1.70 -14.61 10.20
CA ASN A 48 -0.81 -15.41 9.35
C ASN A 48 -1.08 -15.17 7.85
N HIS A 49 -1.30 -13.91 7.47
CA HIS A 49 -1.37 -13.52 6.09
C HIS A 49 -0.02 -13.69 5.42
N THR A 50 -0.08 -14.08 4.17
CA THR A 50 1.05 -14.26 3.27
C THR A 50 0.91 -13.32 2.09
N VAL A 51 2.01 -13.14 1.35
CA VAL A 51 1.98 -12.36 0.10
C VAL A 51 0.96 -12.91 -0.90
N ARG A 52 0.70 -14.22 -0.87
CA ARG A 52 -0.32 -14.92 -1.65
C ARG A 52 -1.73 -14.39 -1.39
N ASP A 53 -2.04 -13.96 -0.17
CA ASP A 53 -3.36 -13.44 0.19
C ASP A 53 -3.67 -12.08 -0.45
N LEU A 54 -2.65 -11.39 -0.98
CA LEU A 54 -2.82 -10.26 -1.88
C LEU A 54 -2.73 -10.69 -3.36
N CYS A 55 -1.70 -11.46 -3.70
CA CYS A 55 -1.38 -11.77 -5.10
C CYS A 55 -2.39 -12.70 -5.79
N GLY A 56 -2.90 -13.72 -5.08
CA GLY A 56 -3.90 -14.65 -5.61
C GLY A 56 -5.20 -13.93 -5.96
N PRO A 57 -5.83 -13.23 -4.99
CA PRO A 57 -7.03 -12.45 -5.27
C PRO A 57 -6.83 -11.37 -6.33
N LEU A 58 -5.64 -10.76 -6.42
CA LEU A 58 -5.34 -9.80 -7.48
C LEU A 58 -5.32 -10.47 -8.85
N LEU A 59 -4.69 -11.64 -9.00
CA LEU A 59 -4.72 -12.38 -10.26
C LEU A 59 -6.15 -12.75 -10.64
N GLU A 60 -6.92 -13.32 -9.70
CA GLU A 60 -8.32 -13.69 -9.92
C GLU A 60 -9.19 -12.48 -10.31
N PHE A 61 -8.93 -11.30 -9.75
CA PHE A 61 -9.60 -10.06 -10.14
C PHE A 61 -9.32 -9.72 -11.61
N PHE A 62 -8.06 -9.78 -12.06
CA PHE A 62 -7.71 -9.52 -13.46
C PHE A 62 -8.30 -10.58 -14.41
N GLU A 63 -8.26 -11.86 -14.04
CA GLU A 63 -8.79 -12.95 -14.86
C GLU A 63 -10.32 -12.92 -14.97
N ASN A 64 -11.02 -12.75 -13.84
CA ASN A 64 -12.45 -12.97 -13.77
C ASN A 64 -13.28 -11.70 -13.93
N GLU A 65 -12.84 -10.58 -13.34
CA GLU A 65 -13.60 -9.32 -13.37
C GLU A 65 -13.18 -8.46 -14.57
N LEU A 66 -11.90 -8.45 -14.92
CA LEU A 66 -11.39 -7.69 -16.07
C LEU A 66 -11.29 -8.53 -17.35
N HIS A 67 -11.50 -9.85 -17.26
CA HIS A 67 -11.37 -10.78 -18.38
C HIS A 67 -10.02 -10.67 -19.10
N ALA A 68 -8.97 -10.33 -18.35
CA ALA A 68 -7.63 -10.20 -18.89
C ALA A 68 -7.04 -11.59 -19.13
N VAL A 69 -6.24 -11.70 -20.19
CA VAL A 69 -5.62 -12.96 -20.64
C VAL A 69 -4.10 -12.87 -20.54
N ASP A 70 -3.44 -14.03 -20.60
CA ASP A 70 -1.98 -14.16 -20.62
C ASP A 70 -1.30 -13.46 -19.44
N LEU A 71 -1.77 -13.81 -18.23
CA LEU A 71 -1.36 -13.17 -16.99
C LEU A 71 -0.35 -14.00 -16.22
N THR A 72 0.60 -13.30 -15.59
CA THR A 72 1.50 -13.90 -14.60
C THR A 72 1.62 -13.01 -13.37
N ILE A 73 1.80 -13.63 -12.21
CA ILE A 73 2.06 -12.92 -10.96
C ILE A 73 3.56 -12.63 -10.87
N ARG A 74 3.89 -11.39 -10.53
CA ARG A 74 5.22 -11.01 -10.06
C ARG A 74 5.14 -10.38 -8.68
N SER A 75 5.98 -10.89 -7.78
CA SER A 75 6.16 -10.33 -6.43
C SER A 75 7.63 -10.14 -6.12
N THR A 76 7.94 -9.17 -5.26
CA THR A 76 9.28 -8.91 -4.74
C THR A 76 9.66 -9.85 -3.60
N ARG A 77 8.68 -10.60 -3.06
CA ARG A 77 8.82 -11.57 -1.99
C ARG A 77 8.28 -12.93 -2.45
N ASP A 78 8.70 -13.98 -1.74
CA ASP A 78 8.06 -15.29 -1.88
C ASP A 78 6.56 -15.17 -1.58
N LEU A 79 5.71 -15.85 -2.35
CA LEU A 79 4.26 -15.79 -2.16
C LEU A 79 3.86 -16.34 -0.79
N ASP A 80 4.61 -17.30 -0.26
CA ASP A 80 4.33 -17.90 1.05
C ASP A 80 5.05 -17.14 2.19
N ALA A 81 5.73 -16.03 1.89
CA ALA A 81 6.33 -15.18 2.92
C ALA A 81 5.25 -14.44 3.73
N PRO A 82 5.47 -14.25 5.05
CA PRO A 82 4.55 -13.50 5.89
C PRO A 82 4.35 -12.05 5.43
N TYR A 83 3.12 -11.56 5.60
CA TYR A 83 2.71 -10.19 5.35
C TYR A 83 3.19 -9.29 6.51
N SER A 84 4.47 -8.93 6.51
CA SER A 84 5.11 -8.15 7.58
C SER A 84 4.74 -6.65 7.53
N GLY A 85 3.45 -6.31 7.64
CA GLY A 85 2.95 -4.93 7.64
C GLY A 85 2.88 -4.26 6.26
N SER A 86 3.30 -4.95 5.20
CA SER A 86 3.07 -4.53 3.83
C SER A 86 3.17 -5.69 2.85
N GLY A 87 2.45 -5.56 1.74
CA GLY A 87 2.61 -6.42 0.58
C GLY A 87 2.30 -5.66 -0.69
N TYR A 88 2.93 -6.13 -1.75
CA TYR A 88 2.91 -5.56 -3.07
C TYR A 88 2.86 -6.69 -4.07
N CYS A 89 1.98 -6.59 -5.05
CA CYS A 89 1.87 -7.57 -6.11
C CYS A 89 1.64 -6.89 -7.45
N THR A 90 2.32 -7.38 -8.48
CA THR A 90 2.15 -6.95 -9.86
C THR A 90 1.56 -8.10 -10.68
N ILE A 91 0.62 -7.75 -11.56
CA ILE A 91 0.14 -8.65 -12.61
C ILE A 91 0.84 -8.22 -13.90
N ASP A 92 1.70 -9.09 -14.42
CA ASP A 92 2.38 -8.88 -15.70
C ASP A 92 1.58 -9.52 -16.84
N GLY A 93 1.48 -8.81 -17.95
CA GLY A 93 1.16 -9.41 -19.25
C GLY A 93 2.44 -9.79 -20.01
N ASP A 94 2.30 -10.12 -21.29
CA ASP A 94 3.42 -10.56 -22.13
C ASP A 94 4.52 -9.50 -22.31
N GLU A 95 4.15 -8.22 -22.46
CA GLU A 95 5.09 -7.12 -22.78
C GLU A 95 5.25 -6.11 -21.63
N GLU A 96 4.17 -5.83 -20.91
CA GLU A 96 4.11 -4.78 -19.90
C GLU A 96 3.24 -5.22 -18.71
N PRO A 97 3.39 -4.59 -17.53
CA PRO A 97 2.48 -4.81 -16.41
C PRO A 97 1.03 -4.42 -16.75
N ASN A 98 0.08 -5.28 -16.41
CA ASN A 98 -1.36 -5.00 -16.51
C ASN A 98 -1.87 -4.22 -15.30
N GLY A 99 -1.21 -4.35 -14.15
CA GLY A 99 -1.49 -3.55 -12.97
C GLY A 99 -0.77 -4.01 -11.73
N PHE A 100 -1.05 -3.37 -10.62
CA PHE A 100 -0.54 -3.79 -9.31
C PHE A 100 -1.51 -3.44 -8.20
N ALA A 101 -1.37 -4.13 -7.07
CA ALA A 101 -1.98 -3.73 -5.81
C ALA A 101 -0.94 -3.69 -4.69
N GLN A 102 -1.21 -2.84 -3.72
CA GLN A 102 -0.41 -2.68 -2.53
C GLN A 102 -1.32 -2.48 -1.33
N VAL A 103 -1.07 -3.22 -0.25
CA VAL A 103 -1.72 -3.01 1.05
C VAL A 103 -0.65 -2.92 2.13
N TYR A 104 -0.75 -1.94 3.03
CA TYR A 104 0.29 -1.67 4.02
C TYR A 104 -0.23 -0.89 5.22
N GLU A 105 0.44 -1.05 6.36
CA GLU A 105 0.16 -0.29 7.57
C GLU A 105 0.47 1.20 7.38
N GLY A 106 -0.50 2.06 7.67
CA GLY A 106 -0.36 3.51 7.53
C GLY A 106 0.51 4.17 8.61
N SER A 107 0.81 3.47 9.69
CA SER A 107 1.72 3.94 10.75
C SER A 107 3.19 3.98 10.29
N THR A 108 3.55 3.13 9.31
CA THR A 108 4.92 2.92 8.85
C THR A 108 5.20 3.46 7.46
N HIS A 109 4.14 3.81 6.70
CA HIS A 109 4.25 4.27 5.32
C HIS A 109 3.43 5.53 5.05
N PRO A 110 3.81 6.35 4.06
CA PRO A 110 3.05 7.53 3.69
C PRO A 110 1.63 7.18 3.25
N ASP A 111 0.74 8.15 3.44
CA ASP A 111 -0.62 8.11 2.92
C ASP A 111 -0.63 7.92 1.38
N PRO A 112 -1.46 7.01 0.82
CA PRO A 112 -1.46 6.70 -0.62
C PRO A 112 -1.88 7.88 -1.50
N THR A 113 -2.58 8.87 -0.95
CA THR A 113 -2.97 10.10 -1.66
C THR A 113 -2.10 11.30 -1.28
N GLY A 114 -1.31 11.19 -0.22
CA GLY A 114 -0.49 12.26 0.36
C GLY A 114 0.50 12.83 -0.66
N GLY A 115 0.38 14.12 -0.96
CA GLY A 115 1.28 14.80 -1.90
C GLY A 115 1.10 14.39 -3.37
N ARG A 116 0.06 13.60 -3.70
CA ARG A 116 -0.21 13.11 -5.06
C ARG A 116 -1.48 13.79 -5.60
N PRO A 117 -1.37 14.75 -6.55
CA PRO A 117 -2.54 15.43 -7.09
C PRO A 117 -3.42 14.49 -7.93
N GLY A 118 -4.68 14.86 -8.10
CA GLY A 118 -5.62 14.18 -9.00
C GLY A 118 -6.51 13.12 -8.35
N PHE A 119 -6.30 12.79 -7.07
CA PHE A 119 -7.23 11.95 -6.32
C PHE A 119 -8.53 12.70 -6.00
N THR A 120 -9.66 12.09 -6.34
CA THR A 120 -11.01 12.59 -6.06
C THR A 120 -11.80 11.55 -5.27
N PRO A 121 -12.54 11.94 -4.23
CA PRO A 121 -13.30 10.99 -3.43
C PRO A 121 -14.42 10.35 -4.26
N VAL A 122 -14.59 9.03 -4.12
CA VAL A 122 -15.70 8.26 -4.69
C VAL A 122 -16.44 7.55 -3.57
N ASN A 123 -17.77 7.64 -3.59
CA ASN A 123 -18.63 7.14 -2.51
C ASN A 123 -19.33 5.84 -2.93
N GLY A 124 -19.79 5.06 -1.96
CA GLY A 124 -20.66 3.89 -2.18
C GLY A 124 -20.07 2.53 -1.79
N TYR A 125 -18.84 2.47 -1.27
CA TYR A 125 -18.11 1.21 -1.02
C TYR A 125 -18.01 0.81 0.45
N GLY A 126 -18.71 1.48 1.36
CA GLY A 126 -18.63 1.19 2.81
C GLY A 126 -17.31 1.62 3.48
N ALA A 127 -16.36 2.14 2.71
CA ALA A 127 -15.11 2.73 3.15
C ALA A 127 -14.81 3.99 2.32
N ASP A 128 -13.90 4.82 2.79
CA ASP A 128 -13.42 5.94 2.00
C ASP A 128 -12.55 5.44 0.84
N VAL A 129 -12.88 5.87 -0.37
CA VAL A 129 -12.14 5.51 -1.60
C VAL A 129 -11.86 6.77 -2.40
N TRP A 130 -10.67 6.86 -2.99
CA TRP A 130 -10.26 7.95 -3.85
C TRP A 130 -9.80 7.42 -5.19
N LEU A 131 -10.31 8.01 -6.27
CA LEU A 131 -9.96 7.70 -7.65
C LEU A 131 -9.03 8.76 -8.21
N ARG A 132 -7.95 8.32 -8.84
CA ARG A 132 -7.11 9.14 -9.71
C ARG A 132 -7.11 8.55 -11.10
N GLU A 133 -7.64 9.29 -12.05
CA GLU A 133 -7.56 8.95 -13.47
C GLU A 133 -6.14 9.28 -13.99
N GLY A 134 -5.56 8.36 -14.74
CA GLY A 134 -4.20 8.44 -15.26
C GLY A 134 -4.14 8.92 -16.70
N THR A 135 -3.24 8.33 -17.49
CA THR A 135 -3.32 8.46 -18.96
C THR A 135 -4.62 7.80 -19.46
N PRO A 136 -5.07 8.07 -20.71
CA PRO A 136 -6.31 7.47 -21.19
C PRO A 136 -6.32 5.98 -20.95
N ASN A 137 -7.40 5.44 -20.38
CA ASN A 137 -7.57 4.02 -20.08
C ASN A 137 -6.72 3.49 -18.91
N GLU A 138 -6.26 4.34 -18.00
CA GLU A 138 -5.56 3.94 -16.77
C GLU A 138 -6.16 4.64 -15.56
N PHE A 139 -6.17 3.96 -14.42
CA PHE A 139 -6.64 4.56 -13.18
C PHE A 139 -6.01 3.92 -11.96
N GLU A 140 -6.08 4.66 -10.87
CA GLU A 140 -5.62 4.24 -9.56
C GLU A 140 -6.69 4.53 -8.50
N LEU A 141 -6.91 3.56 -7.62
CA LEU A 141 -7.81 3.70 -6.48
C LEU A 141 -7.02 3.54 -5.18
N ALA A 142 -7.32 4.39 -4.21
CA ALA A 142 -6.77 4.32 -2.87
C ALA A 142 -7.90 4.17 -1.84
N THR A 143 -7.65 3.46 -0.75
CA THR A 143 -8.58 3.35 0.39
C THR A 143 -7.81 3.33 1.72
N ARG A 144 -8.53 3.62 2.82
CA ARG A 144 -8.01 3.64 4.19
C ARG A 144 -8.97 2.89 5.09
N ILE A 145 -8.53 1.80 5.72
CA ILE A 145 -9.38 0.91 6.52
C ILE A 145 -8.56 0.45 7.73
N ASN A 146 -9.08 0.62 8.95
CA ASN A 146 -8.46 0.13 10.19
C ASN A 146 -6.98 0.52 10.40
N GLY A 147 -6.57 1.70 9.91
CA GLY A 147 -5.16 2.14 9.98
C GLY A 147 -4.25 1.54 8.90
N TRP A 148 -4.80 0.74 7.99
CA TRP A 148 -4.16 0.24 6.79
C TRP A 148 -4.56 1.05 5.55
N ASN A 149 -3.64 1.11 4.60
CA ASN A 149 -3.83 1.75 3.31
C ASN A 149 -3.86 0.69 2.22
N GLY A 150 -4.80 0.82 1.30
CA GLY A 150 -4.89 0.03 0.08
C GLY A 150 -4.70 0.89 -1.16
N LEU A 151 -4.03 0.34 -2.17
CA LEU A 151 -3.83 0.95 -3.46
C LEU A 151 -3.97 -0.11 -4.56
N ILE A 152 -4.72 0.18 -5.61
CA ILE A 152 -4.73 -0.61 -6.85
C ILE A 152 -4.54 0.31 -8.04
N HIS A 153 -3.70 -0.10 -8.99
CA HIS A 153 -3.52 0.56 -10.28
C HIS A 153 -3.81 -0.45 -11.38
N VAL A 154 -4.65 -0.07 -12.33
CA VAL A 154 -4.93 -0.84 -13.56
C VAL A 154 -4.40 -0.08 -14.77
N TYR A 155 -3.51 -0.72 -15.52
CA TYR A 155 -2.97 -0.24 -16.79
C TYR A 155 -3.83 -0.77 -17.94
N GLY A 156 -5.00 -0.17 -18.18
CA GLY A 156 -5.94 -0.67 -19.18
C GLY A 156 -5.39 -0.61 -20.62
N ASN A 157 -4.41 0.27 -20.90
CA ASN A 157 -3.71 0.24 -22.18
C ASN A 157 -2.88 -1.03 -22.38
N SER A 158 -2.23 -1.53 -21.34
CA SER A 158 -1.34 -2.70 -21.40
C SER A 158 -2.12 -4.00 -21.16
N THR A 159 -3.30 -3.91 -20.57
CA THR A 159 -4.18 -5.06 -20.28
C THR A 159 -4.95 -5.51 -21.52
N TYR A 160 -4.75 -6.76 -21.92
CA TYR A 160 -5.46 -7.40 -23.04
C TYR A 160 -6.54 -8.37 -22.56
N THR A 161 -7.65 -8.38 -23.27
CA THR A 161 -8.77 -9.31 -23.13
C THR A 161 -8.99 -10.05 -24.45
N ALA A 162 -9.85 -11.06 -24.47
CA ALA A 162 -10.25 -11.74 -25.72
C ALA A 162 -10.87 -10.80 -26.77
N ALA A 163 -11.40 -9.64 -26.37
CA ALA A 163 -12.01 -8.65 -27.27
C ALA A 163 -11.03 -7.54 -27.71
N GLY A 164 -9.78 -7.57 -27.25
CA GLY A 164 -8.79 -6.52 -27.46
C GLY A 164 -8.35 -5.86 -26.15
N ARG A 165 -7.79 -4.64 -26.23
CA ARG A 165 -7.35 -3.91 -25.04
C ARG A 165 -8.53 -3.63 -24.11
N LEU A 166 -8.30 -3.74 -22.80
CA LEU A 166 -9.30 -3.44 -21.78
C LEU A 166 -9.83 -2.02 -21.98
N ILE A 167 -11.14 -1.85 -21.96
CA ILE A 167 -11.77 -0.53 -21.94
C ILE A 167 -12.13 -0.23 -20.48
N VAL A 168 -11.56 0.82 -19.92
CA VAL A 168 -11.84 1.25 -18.55
C VAL A 168 -13.18 1.99 -18.53
N GLU A 169 -14.22 1.22 -18.26
CA GLU A 169 -15.56 1.72 -18.02
C GLU A 169 -15.86 1.84 -16.53
N ARG A 170 -17.02 2.42 -16.19
CA ARG A 170 -17.39 2.65 -14.80
C ARG A 170 -17.49 1.36 -13.98
N ASN A 171 -18.00 0.28 -14.57
CA ASN A 171 -18.08 -1.03 -13.91
C ASN A 171 -16.70 -1.60 -13.56
N VAL A 172 -15.68 -1.36 -14.38
CA VAL A 172 -14.28 -1.77 -14.10
C VAL A 172 -13.75 -1.01 -12.88
N ILE A 173 -13.99 0.30 -12.83
CA ILE A 173 -13.60 1.14 -11.67
C ILE A 173 -14.35 0.68 -10.41
N ASP A 174 -15.65 0.42 -10.52
CA ASP A 174 -16.46 -0.01 -9.38
C ASP A 174 -16.03 -1.40 -8.87
N ALA A 175 -15.69 -2.34 -9.77
CA ALA A 175 -15.14 -3.64 -9.42
C ALA A 175 -13.77 -3.53 -8.73
N ALA A 176 -12.88 -2.67 -9.24
CA ALA A 176 -11.58 -2.42 -8.63
C ALA A 176 -11.70 -1.76 -7.25
N ALA A 177 -12.68 -0.87 -7.06
CA ALA A 177 -12.95 -0.22 -5.77
C ALA A 177 -13.44 -1.25 -4.74
N ALA A 178 -14.40 -2.09 -5.13
CA ALA A 178 -14.87 -3.18 -4.27
C ALA A 178 -13.73 -4.16 -3.92
N PHE A 179 -12.89 -4.51 -4.90
CA PHE A 179 -11.73 -5.36 -4.70
C PHE A 179 -10.76 -4.77 -3.67
N ILE A 180 -10.32 -3.51 -3.83
CA ILE A 180 -9.28 -2.96 -2.96
C ILE A 180 -9.81 -2.70 -1.54
N VAL A 181 -11.09 -2.34 -1.40
CA VAL A 181 -11.75 -2.21 -0.09
C VAL A 181 -11.78 -3.56 0.62
N ARG A 182 -12.30 -4.61 -0.03
CA ARG A 182 -12.36 -5.96 0.55
C ARG A 182 -10.98 -6.47 0.93
N THR A 183 -10.01 -6.39 0.01
CA THR A 183 -8.65 -6.89 0.24
C THR A 183 -7.95 -6.14 1.37
N THR A 184 -8.12 -4.82 1.46
CA THR A 184 -7.54 -4.03 2.56
C THR A 184 -8.20 -4.39 3.90
N GLN A 185 -9.51 -4.62 3.90
CA GLN A 185 -10.24 -5.04 5.08
C GLN A 185 -9.80 -6.43 5.56
N ASP A 186 -9.70 -7.40 4.65
CA ASP A 186 -9.29 -8.78 4.95
C ASP A 186 -7.85 -8.86 5.47
N LEU A 187 -6.93 -8.03 4.96
CA LEU A 187 -5.52 -8.01 5.39
C LEU A 187 -5.26 -7.15 6.63
N SER A 188 -6.27 -6.42 7.10
CA SER A 188 -6.17 -5.54 8.28
C SER A 188 -6.93 -6.07 9.50
N SER A 189 -7.59 -7.23 9.36
CA SER A 189 -8.47 -7.83 10.36
C SER A 189 -7.78 -8.82 11.27
#